data_AF-A0A924G0M3-F1
#
_entry.id   AF-A0A924G0M3-F1
#
_cell.length_a   1.000
_cell.length_b   1.000
_cell.length_c   1.000
_cell.angle_alpha   90.00
_cell.angle_beta   90.00
_cell.angle_gamma   90.00
#
_symmetry.space_group_name_H-M   'P 1'
#
loop_
_entity.id
_entity.type
_entity.pdbx_description
1 polymer ?
#
loop_
_entity_poly.entity_id
_entity_poly.type
_entity_poly.pdbx_seq_one_letter_code
_entity_poly.pdbx_strand_id
1 'polypeptide(L)'
;MQNQLLKKFTNYAVQARSFAERLRDPKFAGMMLFLVVVLLISWSGVKSIQTNYELQKQISGLQQQNAVQKLRNTNADLENEYYSTNSYQDLQARLNFGLAAPGEKEIVVPKDVALSYTVDPPKQQTILKPSDKQSGSQQNFQAWVNFFLHRQNTSN
;
A
#
# COMPACT_ATOMS: atom_id res chain seq x y z
N MET A 1 -32.78 -51.18 -27.30
CA MET A 1 -31.79 -50.34 -26.58
C MET A 1 -30.69 -51.15 -25.86
N GLN A 2 -30.93 -52.36 -25.35
CA GLN A 2 -29.93 -53.19 -24.63
C GLN A 2 -28.62 -53.50 -25.40
N ASN A 3 -28.69 -53.74 -26.71
CA ASN A 3 -27.51 -54.11 -27.52
C ASN A 3 -26.47 -53.00 -27.70
N GLN A 4 -26.82 -51.72 -27.53
CA GLN A 4 -25.86 -50.61 -27.66
C GLN A 4 -25.03 -50.41 -26.39
N LEU A 5 -25.62 -50.66 -25.22
CA LEU A 5 -24.91 -50.58 -23.94
C LEU A 5 -23.87 -51.70 -23.83
N LEU A 6 -24.25 -52.93 -24.19
CA LEU A 6 -23.32 -54.07 -24.19
C LEU A 6 -22.12 -53.85 -25.12
N LYS A 7 -22.33 -53.30 -26.33
CA LYS A 7 -21.24 -52.95 -27.24
C LYS A 7 -20.31 -51.88 -26.69
N LYS A 8 -20.84 -50.88 -25.96
CA LYS A 8 -20.01 -49.88 -25.29
C LYS A 8 -19.14 -50.53 -24.21
N PHE A 9 -19.73 -51.36 -23.34
CA PHE A 9 -18.97 -52.07 -22.30
C PHE A 9 -17.88 -52.98 -22.86
N THR A 10 -18.15 -53.72 -23.94
CA THR A 10 -17.12 -54.55 -24.58
C THR A 10 -16.00 -53.72 -25.20
N ASN A 11 -16.33 -52.56 -25.79
CA ASN A 11 -15.33 -51.67 -26.38
C ASN A 11 -14.43 -51.03 -25.31
N TYR A 12 -15.00 -50.61 -24.18
CA TYR A 12 -14.23 -50.12 -23.04
C TYR A 12 -13.35 -51.23 -22.45
N ALA A 13 -13.86 -52.46 -22.33
CA ALA A 13 -13.09 -53.60 -21.85
C ALA A 13 -11.92 -53.96 -22.78
N VAL A 14 -12.12 -53.89 -24.10
CA VAL A 14 -11.07 -54.14 -25.10
C VAL A 14 -10.03 -53.01 -25.09
N GLN A 15 -10.46 -51.75 -24.99
CA GLN A 15 -9.54 -50.62 -24.84
C GLN A 15 -8.72 -50.71 -23.55
N ALA A 16 -9.35 -51.04 -22.42
CA ALA A 16 -8.67 -51.23 -21.14
C ALA A 16 -7.62 -52.35 -21.20
N ARG A 17 -7.93 -53.48 -21.85
CA ARG A 17 -6.97 -54.57 -22.06
C ARG A 17 -5.79 -54.14 -22.93
N SER A 18 -6.05 -53.42 -24.02
CA SER A 18 -4.98 -52.90 -24.88
C SER A 18 -4.08 -51.88 -24.17
N PHE A 19 -4.63 -51.11 -23.23
CA PHE A 19 -3.86 -50.23 -22.36
C PHE A 19 -3.04 -51.02 -21.34
N ALA A 20 -3.61 -52.08 -20.77
CA ALA A 20 -2.91 -52.94 -19.82
C ALA A 20 -1.70 -53.66 -20.45
N GLU A 21 -1.82 -54.09 -21.71
CA GLU A 21 -0.68 -54.68 -22.44
C GLU A 21 0.43 -53.65 -22.73
N ARG A 22 0.06 -52.40 -23.03
CA ARG A 22 1.05 -51.30 -23.20
C ARG A 22 1.77 -50.96 -21.90
N LEU A 23 1.10 -51.06 -20.75
CA LEU A 23 1.70 -50.87 -19.42
C LEU A 23 2.68 -51.98 -19.04
N ARG A 24 2.66 -53.12 -19.74
CA ARG A 24 3.57 -54.25 -19.53
C ARG A 24 4.92 -54.05 -20.25
N ASP A 25 5.00 -53.13 -21.21
CA ASP A 25 6.27 -52.75 -21.84
C ASP A 25 7.09 -51.91 -20.85
N PRO A 26 8.29 -52.36 -20.45
CA PRO A 26 9.13 -51.66 -19.47
C PRO A 26 9.51 -50.23 -19.93
N LYS A 27 9.58 -49.97 -21.24
CA LYS A 27 9.88 -48.63 -21.77
C LYS A 27 8.72 -47.66 -21.53
N PHE A 28 7.50 -48.10 -21.82
CA PHE A 28 6.31 -47.28 -21.62
C PHE A 28 6.02 -47.06 -20.14
N ALA A 29 6.12 -48.12 -19.31
CA ALA A 29 5.97 -48.02 -17.87
C ALA A 29 7.01 -47.07 -17.24
N GLY A 30 8.28 -47.17 -17.66
CA GLY A 30 9.34 -46.27 -17.20
C GLY A 30 9.09 -44.81 -17.57
N MET A 31 8.64 -44.53 -18.79
CA MET A 31 8.32 -43.17 -19.24
C MET A 31 7.12 -42.58 -18.50
N MET A 32 6.09 -43.39 -18.22
CA MET A 32 4.92 -42.96 -17.47
C MET A 32 5.26 -42.69 -16.00
N LEU A 33 6.07 -43.55 -15.37
CA LEU A 33 6.60 -43.33 -14.02
C LEU A 33 7.45 -42.06 -13.95
N PHE A 34 8.33 -41.84 -14.93
CA PHE A 34 9.13 -40.62 -15.02
C PHE A 34 8.24 -39.37 -15.11
N LEU A 35 7.22 -39.38 -15.97
CA LEU A 35 6.26 -38.28 -16.09
C LEU A 35 5.55 -37.98 -14.78
N VAL A 36 5.08 -39.01 -14.07
CA VAL A 36 4.44 -38.87 -12.76
C VAL A 36 5.39 -38.24 -11.76
N VAL A 37 6.65 -38.70 -11.69
CA VAL A 37 7.66 -38.12 -10.78
C VAL A 37 7.92 -36.65 -11.10
N VAL A 38 8.10 -36.29 -12.37
CA VAL A 38 8.31 -34.90 -12.80
C VAL A 38 7.12 -34.01 -12.43
N LEU A 39 5.90 -34.49 -12.61
CA LEU A 39 4.68 -33.75 -12.24
C LEU A 39 4.57 -33.55 -10.72
N LEU A 40 4.90 -34.58 -9.93
CA LEU A 40 4.89 -34.48 -8.47
C LEU A 40 5.92 -33.47 -7.95
N ILE A 41 7.13 -33.48 -8.50
CA ILE A 41 8.19 -32.52 -8.15
C ILE A 41 7.76 -31.10 -8.57
N SER A 42 7.23 -30.95 -9.78
CA SER A 42 6.77 -29.66 -10.31
C SER A 42 5.65 -29.07 -9.46
N TRP A 43 4.69 -29.89 -9.01
CA TRP A 43 3.58 -29.46 -8.15
C TRP A 43 4.07 -28.97 -6.78
N SER A 44 5.02 -29.68 -6.17
CA SER A 44 5.63 -29.28 -4.91
C SER A 44 6.40 -27.95 -5.02
N GLY A 45 7.15 -27.79 -6.12
CA GLY A 45 7.91 -26.56 -6.40
C GLY A 45 7.02 -25.33 -6.53
N VAL A 46 5.94 -25.43 -7.32
CA VAL A 46 4.99 -24.31 -7.51
C VAL A 46 4.36 -23.89 -6.19
N LYS A 47 3.90 -24.85 -5.36
CA LYS A 47 3.30 -24.55 -4.07
C LYS A 47 4.30 -23.87 -3.12
N SER A 48 5.55 -24.32 -3.10
CA SER A 48 6.61 -23.71 -2.27
C SER A 48 6.88 -22.26 -2.67
N ILE A 49 6.94 -21.96 -3.98
CA ILE A 49 7.16 -20.60 -4.47
C ILE A 49 6.01 -19.68 -4.05
N GLN A 50 4.76 -20.14 -4.19
CA GLN A 50 3.60 -19.36 -3.77
C GLN A 50 3.64 -19.04 -2.27
N THR A 51 3.87 -20.05 -1.42
CA THR A 51 3.95 -19.86 0.04
C THR A 51 5.09 -18.91 0.41
N ASN A 52 6.26 -19.06 -0.21
CA ASN A 52 7.40 -18.16 0.05
C ASN A 52 7.10 -16.72 -0.34
N TYR A 53 6.42 -16.50 -1.46
CA TYR A 53 6.02 -15.17 -1.90
C TYR A 53 5.00 -14.54 -0.93
N GLU A 54 4.00 -15.30 -0.50
CA GLU A 54 3.02 -14.85 0.50
C GLU A 54 3.69 -14.51 1.84
N LEU A 55 4.63 -15.34 2.30
CA LEU A 55 5.43 -15.07 3.49
C LEU A 55 6.26 -13.80 3.34
N GLN A 56 6.96 -13.61 2.21
CA GLN A 56 7.72 -12.39 1.95
C GLN A 56 6.83 -11.15 1.97
N LYS A 57 5.63 -11.23 1.36
CA LYS A 57 4.66 -10.13 1.37
C LYS A 57 4.22 -9.78 2.79
N GLN A 58 3.97 -10.77 3.64
CA GLN A 58 3.63 -10.56 5.04
C GLN A 58 4.80 -9.93 5.81
N ILE A 59 6.02 -10.42 5.60
CA ILE A 59 7.23 -9.86 6.22
C ILE A 59 7.40 -8.39 5.84
N SER A 60 7.31 -8.05 4.55
CA SER A 60 7.41 -6.66 4.10
C SER A 60 6.31 -5.78 4.72
N GLY A 61 5.08 -6.29 4.80
CA GLY A 61 3.98 -5.59 5.47
C GLY A 61 4.26 -5.33 6.95
N LEU A 62 4.74 -6.34 7.69
CA LEU A 62 5.10 -6.23 9.11
C LEU A 62 6.28 -5.28 9.32
N GLN A 63 7.30 -5.33 8.46
CA GLN A 63 8.45 -4.44 8.52
C GLN A 63 8.03 -2.98 8.30
N GLN A 64 7.16 -2.72 7.34
CA GLN A 64 6.63 -1.38 7.10
C GLN A 64 5.82 -0.86 8.31
N GLN A 65 4.95 -1.70 8.88
CA GLN A 65 4.20 -1.35 10.09
C GLN A 65 5.15 -1.04 11.26
N ASN A 66 6.18 -1.85 11.45
CA ASN A 66 7.18 -1.63 12.50
C ASN A 66 7.96 -0.32 12.28
N ALA A 67 8.35 -0.01 11.05
CA ALA A 67 9.02 1.24 10.72
C ALA A 67 8.14 2.47 11.03
N VAL A 68 6.88 2.43 10.63
CA VAL A 68 5.91 3.51 10.95
C VAL A 68 5.74 3.65 12.46
N GLN A 69 5.63 2.53 13.20
CA GLN A 69 5.49 2.58 14.65
C GLN A 69 6.73 3.14 15.34
N LYS A 70 7.93 2.78 14.86
CA LYS A 70 9.19 3.36 15.34
C LYS A 70 9.23 4.87 15.13
N LEU A 71 8.86 5.35 13.95
CA LEU A 71 8.78 6.79 13.68
C LEU A 71 7.80 7.49 14.62
N ARG A 72 6.63 6.89 14.88
CA ARG A 72 5.65 7.43 15.83
C ARG A 72 6.21 7.53 17.23
N ASN A 73 6.89 6.49 17.71
CA ASN A 73 7.53 6.51 19.02
C ASN A 73 8.62 7.58 19.09
N THR A 74 9.50 7.66 18.09
CA THR A 74 10.54 8.70 18.03
C THR A 74 9.95 10.11 18.01
N ASN A 75 8.88 10.35 17.26
CA ASN A 75 8.19 11.64 17.27
C ASN A 75 7.60 11.96 18.64
N ALA A 76 6.96 10.98 19.30
CA ALA A 76 6.42 11.17 20.64
C ALA A 76 7.52 11.46 21.67
N ASP A 77 8.66 10.78 21.55
CA ASP A 77 9.82 11.01 22.41
C ASP A 77 10.39 12.43 22.22
N LEU A 78 10.52 12.87 20.97
CA LEU A 78 10.95 14.24 20.64
C LEU A 78 9.95 15.30 21.12
N GLU A 79 8.65 15.02 21.02
CA GLU A 79 7.60 15.91 21.52
C GLU A 79 7.66 16.04 23.04
N ASN A 80 7.85 14.92 23.74
CA ASN A 80 8.06 14.91 25.19
C ASN A 80 9.32 15.69 25.58
N GLU A 81 10.42 15.50 24.85
CA GLU A 81 11.67 16.24 25.07
C GLU A 81 11.44 17.75 24.85
N TYR A 82 10.76 18.14 23.78
CA TYR A 82 10.40 19.53 23.51
C TYR A 82 9.60 20.14 24.67
N TYR A 83 8.58 19.43 25.19
CA TYR A 83 7.81 19.91 26.35
C TYR A 83 8.61 19.97 27.65
N SER A 84 9.69 19.19 27.75
CA SER A 84 10.61 19.23 28.89
C SER A 84 11.60 20.41 28.83
N THR A 85 11.72 21.08 27.68
CA THR A 85 12.66 22.20 27.54
C THR A 85 12.26 23.39 28.42
N ASN A 86 13.25 24.05 29.02
CA ASN A 86 13.03 25.24 29.84
C ASN A 86 12.31 26.36 29.08
N SER A 87 12.61 26.54 27.79
CA SER A 87 11.98 27.57 26.96
C SER A 87 10.49 27.31 26.74
N TYR A 88 10.09 26.06 26.50
CA TYR A 88 8.68 25.70 26.40
C TYR A 88 7.97 25.90 27.74
N GLN A 89 8.55 25.42 28.84
CA GLN A 89 7.98 25.56 30.18
C GLN A 89 7.83 27.03 30.59
N ASP A 90 8.82 27.87 30.30
CA ASP A 90 8.79 29.31 30.56
C ASP A 90 7.69 30.00 29.73
N LEU A 91 7.59 29.69 28.43
CA LEU A 91 6.53 30.22 27.58
C LEU A 91 5.14 29.82 28.08
N GLN A 92 4.96 28.55 28.45
CA GLN A 92 3.69 28.07 29.01
C GLN A 92 3.39 28.69 30.37
N ALA A 93 4.41 28.95 31.20
CA ALA A 93 4.22 29.61 32.49
C ALA A 93 3.75 31.06 32.31
N ARG A 94 4.33 31.80 31.36
CA ARG A 94 3.88 33.14 30.97
C ARG A 94 2.44 33.12 30.48
N LEU A 95 2.14 32.28 29.48
CA LEU A 95 0.80 32.22 28.88
C LEU A 95 -0.31 31.81 29.86
N ASN A 96 -0.04 30.84 30.74
CA ASN A 96 -1.08 30.27 31.62
C ASN A 96 -1.16 30.96 32.98
N PHE A 97 -0.06 31.49 33.51
CA PHE A 97 0.00 32.05 34.85
C PHE A 97 0.31 33.55 34.89
N GLY A 98 0.62 34.18 33.75
CA GLY A 98 1.01 35.58 33.72
C GLY A 98 2.29 35.86 34.52
N LEU A 99 3.21 34.88 34.55
CA LEU A 99 4.47 34.97 35.27
C LEU A 99 5.58 35.50 34.35
N ALA A 100 6.16 36.64 34.71
CA ALA A 100 7.36 37.17 34.07
C ALA A 100 8.63 36.73 34.83
N ALA A 101 9.76 36.64 34.12
CA ALA A 101 11.05 36.42 34.79
C ALA A 101 11.39 37.62 35.69
N PRO A 102 12.24 37.46 36.72
CA PRO A 102 12.64 38.55 37.60
C PRO A 102 13.21 39.74 36.81
N GLY A 103 12.61 40.92 36.97
CA GLY A 103 13.00 42.15 36.25
C GLY A 103 12.23 42.43 34.96
N GLU A 104 11.36 41.52 34.52
CA GLU A 104 10.48 41.72 33.37
C GLU A 104 9.06 42.15 33.79
N LYS A 105 8.36 42.88 32.92
CA LYS A 105 6.97 43.29 33.12
C LYS A 105 6.09 42.68 32.04
N GLU A 106 5.17 41.81 32.44
CA GLU A 106 4.20 41.23 31.51
C GLU A 106 3.00 42.17 31.30
N ILE A 107 2.57 42.29 30.04
CA ILE A 107 1.43 43.12 29.64
C ILE A 107 0.47 42.22 28.86
N VAL A 108 -0.67 41.89 29.46
CA VAL A 108 -1.74 41.14 28.78
C VAL A 108 -2.57 42.13 27.97
N VAL A 109 -2.50 42.03 26.65
CA VAL A 109 -3.26 42.88 25.73
C VAL A 109 -4.58 42.20 25.37
N PRO A 110 -5.75 42.85 25.59
CA PRO A 110 -7.04 42.32 25.16
C PRO A 110 -7.08 42.03 23.66
N LYS A 111 -7.75 40.94 23.28
CA LYS A 111 -7.77 40.45 21.89
C LYS A 111 -8.33 41.48 20.92
N ASP A 112 -9.37 42.20 21.32
CA ASP A 112 -9.98 43.30 20.57
C ASP A 112 -8.98 44.41 20.25
N VAL A 113 -8.17 44.80 21.24
CA VAL A 113 -7.10 45.78 21.06
C VAL A 113 -6.04 45.21 20.12
N ALA A 114 -5.56 43.99 20.34
CA ALA A 114 -4.55 43.36 19.48
C ALA A 114 -5.01 43.30 18.01
N LEU A 115 -6.24 42.86 17.77
CA LEU A 115 -6.82 42.77 16.42
C LEU A 115 -7.01 44.13 15.75
N SER A 116 -7.26 45.20 16.51
CA SER A 116 -7.37 46.56 15.96
C SER A 116 -6.06 47.11 15.40
N TYR A 117 -4.92 46.55 15.83
CA TYR A 117 -3.57 46.95 15.38
C TYR A 117 -2.86 45.87 14.54
N THR A 118 -3.52 44.75 14.23
CA THR A 118 -2.97 43.75 13.31
C THR A 118 -3.15 44.16 11.86
N VAL A 119 -2.16 43.89 11.02
CA VAL A 119 -2.33 43.95 9.56
C VAL A 119 -3.31 42.86 9.13
N ASP A 120 -4.20 43.18 8.19
CA ASP A 120 -5.06 42.18 7.58
C ASP A 120 -4.19 41.02 7.08
N PRO A 121 -4.52 39.76 7.42
CA PRO A 121 -3.81 38.63 6.85
C PRO A 121 -3.89 38.77 5.32
N PRO A 122 -2.81 38.42 4.58
CA PRO A 122 -2.82 38.53 3.14
C PRO A 122 -4.09 37.84 2.66
N LYS A 123 -5.01 38.63 2.07
CA LYS A 123 -6.26 38.11 1.53
C LYS A 123 -5.85 36.95 0.65
N GLN A 124 -6.21 35.73 1.06
CA GLN A 124 -6.05 34.56 0.22
C GLN A 124 -6.66 34.98 -1.10
N GLN A 125 -5.81 35.16 -2.11
CA GLN A 125 -6.28 35.42 -3.45
C GLN A 125 -7.22 34.26 -3.69
N THR A 126 -8.51 34.57 -3.83
CA THR A 126 -9.50 33.62 -4.31
C THR A 126 -8.89 33.12 -5.60
N ILE A 127 -8.27 31.94 -5.56
CA ILE A 127 -7.87 31.24 -6.76
C ILE A 127 -9.21 31.08 -7.45
N LEU A 128 -9.38 31.87 -8.51
CA LEU A 128 -10.53 31.77 -9.39
C LEU A 128 -10.59 30.29 -9.75
N LYS A 129 -11.59 29.60 -9.21
CA LYS A 129 -11.88 28.22 -9.62
C LYS A 129 -11.95 28.28 -11.14
N PRO A 130 -11.08 27.55 -11.87
CA PRO A 130 -11.20 27.47 -13.30
C PRO A 130 -12.63 27.01 -13.59
N SER A 131 -13.41 27.86 -14.25
CA SER A 131 -14.76 27.55 -14.67
C SER A 131 -14.65 26.63 -15.86
N ASP A 132 -14.29 25.36 -15.66
CA ASP A 132 -14.29 24.39 -16.74
C ASP A 132 -14.87 23.05 -16.32
N LYS A 133 -15.84 22.62 -17.13
CA LYS A 133 -16.67 21.42 -17.05
C LYS A 133 -15.88 20.13 -17.26
N GLN A 134 -14.82 19.91 -16.51
CA GLN A 134 -14.03 18.69 -16.59
C GLN A 134 -13.84 18.11 -15.19
N SER A 135 -14.26 16.86 -15.02
CA SER A 135 -14.17 16.19 -13.72
C SER A 135 -12.70 16.13 -13.27
N GLY A 136 -12.43 16.37 -11.98
CA GLY A 136 -11.05 16.54 -11.48
C GLY A 136 -10.09 15.39 -11.82
N SER A 137 -10.61 14.18 -12.06
CA SER A 137 -9.81 13.04 -12.54
C SER A 137 -9.24 13.25 -13.95
N GLN A 138 -9.98 13.91 -14.86
CA GLN A 138 -9.51 14.18 -16.23
C GLN A 138 -8.43 15.26 -16.26
N GLN A 139 -8.57 16.30 -15.43
CA GLN A 139 -7.56 17.36 -15.31
C GLN A 139 -6.25 16.81 -14.72
N ASN A 140 -6.34 15.99 -13.67
CA ASN A 140 -5.17 15.38 -13.05
C ASN A 140 -4.43 14.45 -14.01
N PHE A 141 -5.15 13.59 -14.74
CA PHE A 141 -4.53 12.69 -15.72
C PHE A 141 -3.81 13.46 -16.83
N GLN A 142 -4.44 14.51 -17.38
CA GLN A 142 -3.82 15.35 -18.40
C GLN A 142 -2.56 16.06 -17.88
N ALA A 143 -2.57 16.53 -16.63
CA ALA A 143 -1.39 17.13 -16.01
C ALA A 143 -0.22 16.14 -15.92
N TRP A 144 -0.48 14.90 -15.51
CA TRP A 144 0.54 13.85 -15.47
C TRP A 144 1.08 13.51 -16.86
N VAL A 145 0.20 13.37 -17.86
CA VAL A 145 0.62 13.11 -19.25
C VAL A 145 1.49 14.25 -19.78
N ASN A 146 1.09 15.51 -19.55
CA ASN A 146 1.84 16.68 -20.01
C ASN A 146 3.20 16.78 -19.32
N PHE A 147 3.30 16.44 -18.02
CA PHE A 147 4.56 16.38 -17.28
C PHE A 147 5.52 15.35 -17.89
N PHE A 148 5.07 14.11 -18.10
CA PHE A 148 5.94 13.06 -18.65
C PHE A 148 6.36 13.32 -20.09
N LEU A 149 5.52 14.00 -20.87
CA LEU A 149 5.79 14.31 -22.28
C LEU A 149 6.39 15.69 -22.51
N HIS A 150 6.75 16.42 -21.45
CA HIS A 150 7.29 17.79 -21.50
C HIS A 150 6.47 18.75 -22.38
N ARG A 151 5.15 18.56 -22.45
CA ARG A 151 4.27 19.44 -23.25
C ARG A 151 3.98 20.69 -22.43
N GLN A 152 4.44 21.84 -22.91
CA GLN A 152 4.17 23.11 -22.25
C GLN A 152 2.68 23.48 -22.39
N ASN A 153 2.01 23.68 -21.25
CA ASN A 153 0.66 24.25 -21.21
C ASN A 153 0.74 25.71 -21.67
N THR A 154 0.44 25.98 -22.94
CA THR A 154 0.17 27.33 -23.44
C THR A 154 -1.32 27.61 -23.34
N SER A 155 -1.78 27.90 -22.12
CA SER A 155 -3.12 28.44 -21.88
C SER A 155 -3.02 29.95 -21.72
N ASN A 156 -3.33 30.68 -22.79
CA ASN A 156 -3.79 32.08 -22.72
C ASN A 156 -5.28 32.10 -22.39
#